data_AF-A0A2U3AK23-F1
#
_entry.id   AF-A0A2U3AK23-F1
#
_cell.length_a   1.000
_cell.length_b   1.000
_cell.length_c   1.000
_cell.angle_alpha   90.00
_cell.angle_beta   90.00
_cell.angle_gamma   90.00
#
_symmetry.space_group_name_H-M   'P 1'
#
loop_
_entity.id
_entity.type
_entity.pdbx_description
1 polymer ?
#
loop_
_entity_poly.entity_id
_entity_poly.type
_entity_poly.pdbx_seq_one_letter_code
_entity_poly.pdbx_strand_id
1 'polypeptide(L)'
;MTKTTRRVWMIIGIVVICLLITNNFTSNPYAKHRAALKVKTFLNENYKKYSFDVADGHFNRQQKLYQFTVTNKNDAAQSYKFKIENGDDYSIVENTINIKKD
;
A
#
# COMPACT_ATOMS: atom_id res chain seq x y z
N MET A 1 30.59 5.99 -36.44
CA MET A 1 29.33 5.60 -35.78
C MET A 1 28.19 5.88 -36.74
N THR A 2 27.51 4.84 -37.24
CA THR A 2 26.46 5.01 -38.26
C THR A 2 25.19 5.61 -37.63
N LYS A 3 24.42 6.42 -38.38
CA LYS A 3 23.20 7.10 -37.88
C LYS A 3 22.22 6.12 -37.21
N THR A 4 22.25 4.85 -37.61
CA THR A 4 21.46 3.73 -37.08
C THR A 4 21.81 3.41 -35.63
N THR A 5 23.10 3.34 -35.26
CA THR A 5 23.52 3.03 -33.90
C THR A 5 23.06 4.11 -32.92
N ARG A 6 23.14 5.38 -33.32
CA ARG A 6 22.74 6.52 -32.48
C ARG A 6 21.23 6.56 -32.22
N ARG A 7 20.39 6.13 -33.18
CA ARG A 7 18.94 5.99 -32.99
C ARG A 7 18.59 4.84 -32.05
N VAL A 8 19.27 3.70 -32.17
CA VAL A 8 19.07 2.54 -31.29
C VAL A 8 19.39 2.89 -29.83
N TRP A 9 20.50 3.60 -29.58
CA TRP A 9 20.85 4.06 -28.24
C TRP A 9 19.84 5.05 -27.63
N MET A 10 19.26 5.94 -28.43
CA MET A 10 18.18 6.83 -27.96
C MET A 10 16.92 6.04 -27.57
N ILE A 11 16.52 5.06 -28.37
CA ILE A 11 15.34 4.22 -28.07
C ILE A 11 15.57 3.43 -26.78
N ILE A 12 16.75 2.83 -26.60
CA ILE A 12 17.11 2.11 -25.37
C ILE A 12 17.04 3.05 -24.17
N GLY A 13 17.58 4.27 -24.28
CA GLY A 13 17.51 5.28 -23.21
C GLY A 13 16.07 5.62 -22.81
N ILE A 14 15.17 5.81 -23.79
CA ILE A 14 13.75 6.08 -23.55
C ILE A 14 13.08 4.90 -22.85
N VAL A 15 13.33 3.67 -23.31
CA VAL A 15 12.76 2.45 -22.70
C VAL A 15 13.20 2.29 -21.25
N VAL A 16 14.48 2.54 -20.94
CA VAL A 16 15.00 2.47 -19.57
C VAL A 16 14.36 3.54 -18.67
N ILE A 17 14.20 4.77 -19.17
CA ILE A 17 13.51 5.84 -18.42
C ILE A 17 12.05 5.47 -18.16
N CYS A 18 11.32 4.95 -19.15
CA CYS A 18 9.95 4.48 -18.97
C CYS A 18 9.86 3.32 -17.97
N LEU A 19 10.80 2.37 -17.97
CA LEU A 19 10.84 1.28 -16.99
C LEU A 19 11.13 1.79 -15.57
N LEU A 20 12.04 2.75 -15.42
CA LEU A 20 12.35 3.38 -14.13
C LEU A 20 11.14 4.14 -13.58
N ILE A 21 10.46 4.91 -14.42
CA ILE A 21 9.23 5.62 -14.08
C ILE A 21 8.17 4.61 -13.62
N THR A 22 7.91 3.58 -14.40
CA THR A 22 6.90 2.55 -14.06
C THR A 22 7.23 1.87 -12.72
N ASN A 23 8.49 1.53 -12.47
CA ASN A 23 8.90 0.87 -11.23
C ASN A 23 8.76 1.79 -10.00
N ASN A 24 9.00 3.09 -10.16
CA ASN A 24 8.83 4.08 -9.10
C ASN A 24 7.34 4.35 -8.80
N PHE A 25 6.50 4.40 -9.84
CA PHE A 25 5.04 4.51 -9.70
C PHE A 25 4.38 3.23 -9.16
N THR A 26 5.06 2.07 -9.17
CA THR A 26 4.53 0.84 -8.56
C THR A 26 4.49 0.93 -7.03
N SER A 27 5.28 1.83 -6.42
CA SER A 27 5.11 2.26 -5.03
C SER A 27 4.41 3.61 -5.00
N ASN A 28 3.19 3.71 -5.54
CA ASN A 28 2.44 4.96 -5.52
C ASN A 28 2.18 5.40 -4.06
N PRO A 29 2.86 6.46 -3.56
CA PRO A 29 2.71 6.88 -2.17
C PRO A 29 1.28 7.33 -1.88
N TYR A 30 0.56 7.81 -2.90
CA TYR A 30 -0.84 8.19 -2.81
C TYR A 30 -1.76 6.98 -2.59
N ALA A 31 -1.54 5.88 -3.30
CA ALA A 31 -2.32 4.65 -3.13
C ALA A 31 -2.11 4.04 -1.73
N LYS A 32 -0.87 4.05 -1.25
CA LYS A 32 -0.54 3.66 0.12
C LYS A 32 -1.25 4.54 1.15
N HIS A 33 -1.27 5.86 0.93
CA HIS A 33 -1.95 6.79 1.83
C HIS A 33 -3.48 6.61 1.84
N ARG A 34 -4.11 6.42 0.67
CA ARG A 34 -5.54 6.09 0.57
C ARG A 34 -5.89 4.79 1.30
N ALA A 35 -5.09 3.75 1.09
CA ALA A 35 -5.27 2.48 1.78
C ALA A 35 -5.15 2.65 3.31
N ALA A 36 -4.16 3.41 3.78
CA ALA A 36 -4.01 3.71 5.20
C ALA A 36 -5.21 4.47 5.78
N LEU A 37 -5.73 5.47 5.06
CA LEU A 37 -6.95 6.19 5.44
C LEU A 37 -8.15 5.25 5.53
N LYS A 38 -8.32 4.33 4.56
CA LYS A 38 -9.41 3.36 4.57
C LYS A 38 -9.34 2.41 5.78
N VAL A 39 -8.14 1.93 6.13
CA VAL A 39 -7.93 1.15 7.38
C VAL A 39 -8.35 1.98 8.60
N LYS A 40 -7.88 3.24 8.69
CA LYS A 40 -8.21 4.14 9.81
C LYS A 40 -9.71 4.38 9.92
N THR A 41 -10.39 4.67 8.81
CA THR A 41 -11.84 4.88 8.77
C THR A 41 -12.58 3.63 9.21
N PHE A 42 -12.24 2.46 8.67
CA PHE A 42 -12.86 1.20 9.07
C PHE A 42 -12.72 0.92 10.56
N LEU A 43 -11.51 1.13 11.11
CA LEU A 43 -11.25 0.97 12.54
C LEU A 43 -12.08 1.94 13.38
N ASN A 44 -12.13 3.21 12.99
CA ASN A 44 -12.89 4.22 13.70
C ASN A 44 -14.41 3.99 13.62
N GLU A 45 -14.91 3.38 12.54
CA GLU A 45 -16.33 3.06 12.39
C GLU A 45 -16.75 1.83 13.19
N ASN A 46 -15.92 0.78 13.20
CA ASN A 46 -16.26 -0.53 13.79
C ASN A 46 -15.80 -0.69 15.25
N TYR A 47 -14.83 0.10 15.70
CA TYR A 47 -14.15 -0.05 16.99
C TYR A 47 -13.96 1.32 17.68
N LYS A 48 -15.04 2.08 17.80
CA LYS A 48 -15.06 3.47 18.31
C LYS A 48 -14.46 3.63 19.71
N LYS A 49 -14.55 2.59 20.55
CA LYS A 49 -13.98 2.59 21.91
C LYS A 49 -12.46 2.44 21.96
N TYR A 50 -11.81 2.10 20.84
CA TYR A 50 -10.39 1.79 20.79
C TYR A 50 -9.65 2.79 19.90
N SER A 51 -8.47 3.23 20.36
CA SER A 51 -7.61 4.12 19.59
C SER A 51 -6.54 3.29 18.91
N PHE A 52 -6.51 3.28 17.58
CA PHE A 52 -5.53 2.52 16.82
C PHE A 52 -4.52 3.43 16.14
N ASP A 53 -3.27 2.96 16.11
CA ASP A 53 -2.25 3.51 15.25
C ASP A 53 -2.02 2.58 14.06
N VAL A 54 -2.01 3.14 12.85
CA VAL A 54 -1.80 2.36 11.63
C VAL A 54 -0.36 2.64 11.17
N ALA A 55 0.52 1.68 11.42
CA ALA A 55 1.91 1.75 11.01
C ALA A 55 2.04 1.61 9.49
N ASP A 56 3.18 2.06 8.99
CA ASP A 56 3.41 2.27 7.57
C ASP A 56 3.32 0.97 6.76
N GLY A 57 2.40 0.92 5.79
CA GLY A 57 2.05 -0.32 5.08
C GLY A 57 3.05 -0.74 3.99
N HIS A 58 3.23 -2.06 3.82
CA HIS A 58 4.06 -2.65 2.76
C HIS A 58 3.21 -3.13 1.59
N PHE A 59 3.62 -2.84 0.35
CA PHE A 59 2.90 -3.30 -0.84
C PHE A 59 3.42 -4.65 -1.32
N ASN A 60 2.58 -5.68 -1.26
CA ASN A 60 2.85 -6.99 -1.85
C ASN A 60 2.45 -6.99 -3.34
N ARG A 61 3.45 -6.95 -4.23
CA ARG A 61 3.26 -6.95 -5.69
C ARG A 61 2.63 -8.23 -6.23
N GLN A 62 2.92 -9.39 -5.64
CA GLN A 62 2.39 -10.68 -6.13
C GLN A 62 0.88 -10.77 -5.94
N GLN A 63 0.38 -10.24 -4.82
CA GLN A 63 -1.03 -10.28 -4.47
C GLN A 63 -1.76 -8.96 -4.79
N LYS A 64 -1.04 -7.91 -5.19
CA LYS A 64 -1.54 -6.54 -5.34
C LYS A 64 -2.24 -6.02 -4.07
N LEU A 65 -1.68 -6.33 -2.89
CA LEU A 65 -2.26 -5.95 -1.60
C LEU A 65 -1.32 -5.02 -0.81
N TYR A 66 -1.87 -4.08 -0.07
CA TYR A 66 -1.18 -3.36 1.00
C TYR A 66 -1.37 -4.09 2.32
N GLN A 67 -0.27 -4.38 3.00
CA GLN A 67 -0.28 -4.96 4.34
C GLN A 67 0.08 -3.88 5.37
N PHE A 68 -0.83 -3.62 6.30
CA PHE A 68 -0.65 -2.68 7.40
C PHE A 68 -0.54 -3.42 8.72
N THR A 69 0.36 -2.94 9.57
CA THR A 69 0.39 -3.31 10.98
C THR A 69 -0.34 -2.23 11.76
N VAL A 70 -1.33 -2.63 12.54
CA VAL A 70 -2.17 -1.74 13.34
C VAL A 70 -1.94 -2.06 14.81
N THR A 71 -1.58 -1.07 15.61
CA THR A 71 -1.33 -1.26 17.05
C THR A 71 -2.41 -0.55 17.84
N ASN A 72 -2.92 -1.20 18.89
CA ASN A 72 -3.83 -0.54 19.82
C ASN A 72 -3.04 0.41 20.73
N LYS A 73 -3.40 1.69 20.77
CA LYS A 73 -2.74 2.68 21.65
C LYS A 73 -3.06 2.46 23.12
N ASN A 74 -4.21 1.85 23.42
CA ASN A 74 -4.60 1.53 24.80
C ASN A 74 -3.90 0.26 25.30
N ASP A 75 -3.42 -0.60 24.39
CA ASP A 75 -2.68 -1.82 24.71
C ASP A 75 -1.63 -2.09 23.61
N ALA A 76 -0.46 -1.47 23.76
CA ALA A 76 0.61 -1.52 22.77
C ALA A 76 1.18 -2.93 22.53
N ALA A 77 0.88 -3.90 23.40
CA ALA A 77 1.26 -5.30 23.20
C ALA A 77 0.43 -5.96 22.08
N GLN A 78 -0.74 -5.40 21.75
CA GLN A 78 -1.62 -5.94 20.71
C GLN A 78 -1.40 -5.22 19.38
N SER A 79 -0.83 -5.97 18.43
CA SER A 79 -0.72 -5.58 17.03
C SER A 79 -1.55 -6.51 16.15
N TYR A 80 -2.16 -5.94 15.12
CA TYR A 80 -3.03 -6.62 14.17
C TYR A 80 -2.52 -6.38 12.76
N LYS A 81 -2.76 -7.35 11.88
CA LYS A 81 -2.42 -7.24 10.47
C LYS A 81 -3.68 -6.99 9.66
N PHE A 82 -3.59 -6.03 8.76
CA PHE A 82 -4.64 -5.70 7.80
C PHE A 82 -4.09 -5.85 6.39
N LYS A 83 -4.85 -6.51 5.51
CA LYS A 83 -4.57 -6.57 4.08
C LYS A 83 -5.66 -5.83 3.32
N ILE A 84 -5.27 -4.84 2.55
CA ILE A 84 -6.16 -4.07 1.67
C ILE A 84 -5.78 -4.34 0.22
N GLU A 85 -6.77 -4.52 -0.63
CA GLU A 85 -6.56 -4.62 -2.06
C GLU A 85 -6.19 -3.27 -2.67
N ASN A 86 -5.20 -3.26 -3.57
CA ASN A 86 -4.90 -2.09 -4.38
C ASN A 86 -5.81 -2.10 -5.61
N GLY A 87 -6.94 -1.42 -5.50
CA GLY A 87 -7.97 -1.26 -6.53
C GLY A 87 -8.80 -0.01 -6.28
N ASP A 88 -9.89 0.18 -7.01
CA ASP A 88 -10.68 1.43 -6.94
C ASP A 88 -11.29 1.68 -5.55
N ASP A 89 -11.74 0.61 -4.87
CA ASP A 89 -12.46 0.70 -3.59
C ASP A 89 -11.58 0.52 -2.34
N TYR A 90 -10.33 0.07 -2.51
CA TYR A 90 -9.40 -0.26 -1.42
C TYR A 90 -10.01 -1.15 -0.33
N SER A 91 -10.70 -2.22 -0.74
CA SER A 91 -11.42 -3.13 0.15
C SER A 91 -10.46 -3.87 1.10
N ILE A 92 -10.88 -4.04 2.36
CA ILE A 92 -10.16 -4.84 3.35
C ILE A 92 -10.44 -6.32 3.06
N VAL A 93 -9.40 -7.05 2.66
CA VAL A 93 -9.46 -8.47 2.29
C VAL A 93 -9.24 -9.35 3.51
N GLU A 94 -8.43 -8.89 4.46
CA GLU A 94 -8.09 -9.66 5.66
C GLU A 94 -7.83 -8.71 6.83
N ASN A 95 -8.38 -9.04 8.00
CA ASN A 95 -8.01 -8.40 9.26
C ASN A 95 -7.86 -9.47 10.35
N THR A 96 -6.87 -9.31 11.22
CA THR A 96 -6.63 -10.23 12.35
C THR A 96 -7.13 -9.65 13.68
N ILE A 97 -8.03 -8.66 13.65
CA ILE A 97 -8.60 -8.11 14.89
C ILE A 97 -9.51 -9.15 15.51
N ASN A 98 -9.20 -9.51 16.76
CA ASN A 98 -9.99 -10.43 17.56
C ASN A 98 -10.65 -9.74 18.76
N ILE A 99 -11.03 -8.47 18.56
CA ILE A 99 -11.74 -7.66 19.56
C ILE A 99 -13.21 -7.60 19.15
N LYS A 100 -14.14 -7.58 20.12
CA LYS A 100 -15.57 -7.41 19.81
C LYS A 100 -15.81 -6.06 19.15
N LYS A 101 -16.59 -6.09 18.06
CA LYS A 101 -17.15 -4.87 17.44
C LYS A 101 -18.16 -4.25 18.40
N ASP A 102 -18.24 -2.93 18.37
CA ASP A 102 -19.27 -2.18 19.11
C ASP A 102 -20.65 -2.29 18.44
#